data_AF-A0A7W2BJK4-F1
#
_entry.id   AF-A0A7W2BJK4-F1
#
_cell.length_a   1.000
_cell.length_b   1.000
_cell.length_c   1.000
_cell.angle_alpha   90.00
_cell.angle_beta   90.00
_cell.angle_gamma   90.00
#
_symmetry.space_group_name_H-M   'P 1'
#
loop_
_entity.id
_entity.type
_entity.pdbx_description
1 polymer ?
#
loop_
_entity_poly.entity_id
_entity_poly.type
_entity_poly.pdbx_seq_one_letter_code
_entity_poly.pdbx_strand_id
1 'polypeptide(L)' 'MVDLTEEERAAISATMKRVALLMDEIGWQTAFAELTEAQVRALIEEAVEGFREAMADIARAQMPEVPF' A
#
# COMPACT_ATOMS: atom_id res chain seq x y z
N MET A 1 -16.96 5.45 7.83
CA MET A 1 -16.41 4.52 6.83
C MET A 1 -16.05 5.36 5.63
N VAL A 2 -14.81 5.29 5.15
CA VAL A 2 -14.39 6.04 3.96
C VAL A 2 -15.10 5.41 2.75
N ASP A 3 -15.67 6.24 1.88
CA ASP A 3 -16.25 5.78 0.62
C ASP A 3 -15.11 5.64 -0.39
N LEU A 4 -14.75 4.39 -0.69
CA LEU A 4 -13.61 4.04 -1.54
C LEU A 4 -14.12 3.43 -2.84
N THR A 5 -13.51 3.81 -3.96
CA THR A 5 -13.78 3.16 -5.26
C THR A 5 -13.28 1.71 -5.25
N GLU A 6 -13.72 0.91 -6.23
CA GLU A 6 -13.25 -0.47 -6.39
C GLU A 6 -11.74 -0.51 -6.70
N GLU A 7 -11.24 0.45 -7.46
CA GLU A 7 -9.81 0.62 -7.72
C GLU A 7 -9.03 0.92 -6.44
N GLU A 8 -9.54 1.81 -5.59
CA GLU A 8 -8.90 2.14 -4.32
C GLU A 8 -8.89 0.93 -3.37
N ARG A 9 -9.96 0.12 -3.35
CA ARG A 9 -10.01 -1.15 -2.59
C ARG A 9 -8.99 -2.16 -3.11
N ALA A 10 -8.86 -2.28 -4.43
CA ALA A 10 -7.87 -3.15 -5.06
C ALA A 10 -6.44 -2.69 -4.74
N ALA A 11 -6.17 -1.38 -4.80
CA ALA A 11 -4.87 -0.80 -4.48
C ALA A 11 -4.49 -1.01 -3.01
N ILE A 12 -5.43 -0.85 -2.07
CA ILE A 12 -5.22 -1.18 -0.65
C ILE A 12 -4.81 -2.66 -0.52
N SER A 13 -5.56 -3.56 -1.16
CA SER A 13 -5.29 -5.00 -1.08
C SER A 13 -3.90 -5.36 -1.63
N ALA A 14 -3.49 -4.72 -2.73
CA ALA A 14 -2.16 -4.91 -3.32
C ALA A 14 -1.04 -4.39 -2.39
N THR A 15 -1.30 -3.31 -1.67
CA THR A 15 -0.34 -2.66 -0.76
C THR A 15 -0.12 -3.45 0.53
N MET A 16 -1.12 -4.23 0.99
CA MET A 16 -1.05 -4.99 2.24
C MET A 16 0.20 -5.88 2.34
N LYS A 17 0.66 -6.47 1.22
CA LYS A 17 1.85 -7.32 1.21
C LYS A 17 3.13 -6.53 1.55
N ARG A 18 3.26 -5.30 1.05
CA ARG A 18 4.42 -4.44 1.30
C ARG A 18 4.50 -4.04 2.76
N VAL A 19 3.37 -3.62 3.34
CA VAL A 19 3.24 -3.32 4.77
C VAL A 19 3.56 -4.54 5.63
N ALA A 20 3.10 -5.73 5.23
CA ALA A 20 3.39 -6.97 5.96
C ALA A 20 4.88 -7.32 5.97
N LEU A 21 5.61 -7.08 4.87
CA LEU A 21 7.06 -7.27 4.82
C LEU A 21 7.78 -6.30 5.75
N LEU A 22 7.40 -5.02 5.74
CA LEU A 22 7.99 -4.03 6.64
C LEU A 22 7.68 -4.34 8.12
N MET A 23 6.49 -4.87 8.42
CA MET A 23 6.16 -5.36 9.77
C MET A 23 6.97 -6.59 10.18
N ASP A 24 7.38 -7.43 9.22
CA ASP A 24 8.28 -8.56 9.50
C ASP A 24 9.69 -8.07 9.91
N GLU A 25 10.18 -7.01 9.26
CA GLU A 25 11.44 -6.35 9.62
C GLU A 25 11.37 -5.63 10.97
N ILE A 26 10.24 -5.00 11.28
CA ILE A 26 9.98 -4.34 12.57
C ILE A 26 9.78 -5.38 13.69
N GLY A 27 9.23 -6.55 13.35
CA GLY A 27 8.86 -7.61 14.26
C GLY A 27 7.40 -7.53 14.70
N TRP A 28 6.64 -8.56 14.36
CA TRP A 28 5.21 -8.70 14.67
C TRP A 28 4.86 -8.71 16.17
N GLN A 29 5.83 -8.96 17.04
CA GLN A 29 5.60 -8.99 18.49
C GLN A 29 5.65 -7.59 19.12
N THR A 30 6.19 -6.61 18.41
CA THR A 30 6.18 -5.22 18.86
C THR A 30 4.75 -4.70 18.78
N ALA A 31 4.20 -4.25 19.91
CA ALA A 31 2.87 -3.67 19.89
C ALA A 31 2.88 -2.40 19.02
N PHE A 32 1.82 -2.17 18.25
CA PHE A 32 1.75 -1.01 17.35
C PHE A 32 1.91 0.33 18.10
N ALA A 33 1.47 0.39 19.36
CA ALA A 33 1.61 1.55 20.23
C ALA A 33 3.05 1.79 20.75
N GLU A 34 3.94 0.81 20.60
CA GLU A 34 5.34 0.87 21.04
C GLU A 34 6.30 1.16 19.87
N LEU A 35 5.77 1.30 18.65
CA LEU A 35 6.57 1.68 17.50
C LEU A 35 7.16 3.08 17.68
N THR A 36 8.44 3.21 17.35
CA THR A 36 9.10 4.52 17.29
C THR A 36 8.49 5.37 16.19
N GLU A 37 8.64 6.69 16.30
CA GLU A 37 8.19 7.63 15.26
C GLU A 37 8.75 7.27 13.88
N ALA A 38 10.02 6.83 13.82
CA ALA A 38 10.66 6.42 12.58
C ALA A 38 9.99 5.17 11.96
N GLN A 39 9.63 4.19 12.78
CA GLN A 39 8.94 2.98 12.32
C GLN A 39 7.51 3.28 11.84
N VAL A 40 6.78 4.11 12.57
CA VAL A 40 5.43 4.54 12.14
C VAL A 40 5.50 5.32 10.84
N ARG A 41 6.47 6.23 10.71
CA ARG A 41 6.70 6.98 9.48
C ARG A 41 7.00 6.06 8.31
N ALA A 42 7.90 5.10 8.48
CA ALA A 42 8.24 4.12 7.44
C ALA A 42 7.01 3.32 6.99
N LEU A 43 6.16 2.87 7.93
CA LEU A 43 4.92 2.15 7.59
C LEU A 43 3.95 3.01 6.77
N ILE A 44 3.82 4.30 7.09
CA ILE A 44 2.96 5.22 6.34
C ILE A 44 3.52 5.49 4.95
N GLU A 45 4.82 5.76 4.85
CA GLU A 45 5.50 6.01 3.56
C GLU A 45 5.37 4.79 2.64
N GLU A 46 5.64 3.59 3.15
CA GLU A 46 5.51 2.33 2.41
C GLU A 46 4.06 2.07 1.96
N ALA A 47 3.08 2.36 2.81
CA ALA A 47 1.67 2.24 2.46
C ALA A 47 1.24 3.23 1.37
N VAL A 48 1.69 4.49 1.46
CA VAL A 48 1.37 5.52 0.46
C VAL A 48 2.04 5.21 -0.88
N GLU A 49 3.29 4.78 -0.86
CA GLU A 49 4.03 4.41 -2.07
C GLU A 49 3.39 3.20 -2.75
N GLY A 50 3.15 2.11 -2.01
CA GLY A 50 2.49 0.92 -2.55
C GLY A 50 1.10 1.21 -3.12
N PHE A 51 0.32 2.08 -2.46
CA PHE A 51 -1.00 2.45 -2.95
C PHE A 51 -0.91 3.23 -4.27
N ARG A 52 0.00 4.20 -4.36
CA ARG A 52 0.20 5.02 -5.57
C ARG A 52 0.68 4.18 -6.74
N GLU A 53 1.60 3.24 -6.51
CA GLU A 53 2.05 2.30 -7.52
C GLU A 53 0.90 1.41 -8.01
N ALA A 54 0.13 0.82 -7.09
CA ALA A 54 -0.99 -0.04 -7.45
C ALA A 54 -2.06 0.73 -8.25
N MET A 55 -2.36 1.98 -7.87
CA MET A 55 -3.26 2.84 -8.64
C MET A 55 -2.72 3.15 -10.05
N ALA A 56 -1.41 3.38 -10.18
CA ALA A 56 -0.79 3.59 -11.48
C ALA A 56 -0.82 2.33 -12.36
N ASP A 57 -0.66 1.14 -11.77
CA ASP A 57 -0.78 -0.14 -12.47
C ASP A 57 -2.21 -0.41 -12.93
N ILE A 58 -3.20 -0.18 -12.06
CA ILE A 58 -4.62 -0.29 -12.40
C ILE A 58 -4.98 0.65 -13.54
N ALA A 59 -4.56 1.92 -13.46
CA ALA A 59 -4.82 2.90 -14.51
C ALA A 59 -4.18 2.46 -15.85
N ARG A 60 -2.93 1.97 -15.83
CA ARG A 60 -2.26 1.45 -17.04
C ARG A 60 -2.97 0.25 -17.63
N ALA A 61 -3.44 -0.68 -16.81
CA ALA A 61 -4.18 -1.87 -17.26
C ALA A 61 -5.53 -1.53 -17.91
N GLN A 62 -6.12 -0.37 -17.59
CA GLN A 62 -7.36 0.12 -18.17
C GLN A 62 -7.15 0.93 -19.46
N MET A 63 -5.91 1.29 -19.81
CA MET A 63 -5.64 1.99 -21.06
C MET A 63 -5.77 1.02 -22.24
N PRO A 64 -6.58 1.35 -23.27
CA PRO A 64 -6.67 0.51 -24.46
C PRO A 64 -5.32 0.48 -25.18
N GLU A 65 -4.85 -0.71 -25.55
CA GLU A 65 -3.68 -0.86 -26.43
C GLU A 65 -3.97 -0.09 -27.73
N VAL A 66 -3.16 0.92 -28.03
CA VAL A 66 -3.24 1.63 -29.31
C VAL A 66 -2.78 0.66 -30.40
N PRO A 67 -3.64 0.23 -31.33
CA PRO A 67 -3.21 -0.62 -32.43
C PRO A 67 -2.23 0.17 -33.32
N PHE A 68 -1.06 -0.41 -33.54
CA PHE A 68 -0.05 0.07 -34.48
C PHE A 68 -0.48 -0.13 -35.94
#